data_AF-A0A1E4NQA4-F1
#
_entry.id   AF-A0A1E4NQA4-F1
#
_cell.length_a   1.000
_cell.length_b   1.000
_cell.length_c   1.000
_cell.angle_alpha   90.00
_cell.angle_beta   90.00
_cell.angle_gamma   90.00
#
_symmetry.space_group_name_H-M   'P 1'
#
loop_
_entity.id
_entity.type
_entity.pdbx_description
1 polymer ?
#
loop_
_entity_poly.entity_id
_entity_poly.type
_entity_poly.pdbx_seq_one_letter_code
_entity_poly.pdbx_strand_id
1 'polypeptide(L)' 'MREYWGNRLFRIGAIIALIGWTPLLGIILLASIGLWPDPNPNPIGPGLLFFLTFGPAVVCLGLGVLQVWRARGQRGA' A
#
# COMPACT_ATOMS: atom_id res chain seq x y z
N MET A 1 1.29 -13.50 10.61
CA MET A 1 0.28 -12.63 9.94
C MET A 1 -0.63 -11.89 10.93
N ARG A 2 -1.30 -12.57 11.87
CA ARG A 2 -2.25 -11.92 12.83
C ARG A 2 -1.66 -10.73 13.60
N GLU A 3 -0.38 -10.81 13.98
CA GLU A 3 0.30 -9.76 14.75
C GLU A 3 0.51 -8.46 13.96
N TYR A 4 0.69 -8.54 12.63
CA TYR A 4 0.78 -7.34 11.78
C TYR A 4 -0.58 -6.66 11.67
N TRP A 5 -1.67 -7.43 11.53
CA TRP A 5 -3.04 -6.89 11.53
C TRP A 5 -3.50 -6.36 12.89
N GLY A 6 -2.87 -6.80 13.99
CA GLY A 6 -3.04 -6.22 15.32
C GLY A 6 -2.31 -4.89 15.53
N ASN A 7 -1.37 -4.55 14.65
CA ASN A 7 -0.60 -3.32 14.73
C ASN A 7 -1.36 -2.16 14.05
N ARG A 8 -1.69 -1.11 14.82
CA ARG A 8 -2.47 0.03 14.31
C ARG A 8 -1.77 0.76 13.17
N LEU A 9 -0.45 0.98 13.25
CA LEU A 9 0.31 1.67 12.21
C LEU A 9 0.33 0.85 10.92
N PHE A 10 0.60 -0.46 11.03
CA PHE A 10 0.57 -1.35 9.88
C PHE A 10 -0.81 -1.35 9.21
N ARG A 11 -1.89 -1.43 9.99
CA ARG A 11 -3.26 -1.44 9.47
C ARG A 11 -3.61 -0.13 8.76
N ILE A 12 -3.26 1.02 9.34
CA ILE A 12 -3.48 2.33 8.71
C ILE A 12 -2.68 2.43 7.41
N GLY A 13 -1.39 2.09 7.45
CA GLY A 13 -0.54 2.09 6.25
C GLY A 13 -1.06 1.16 5.16
N ALA A 14 -1.55 -0.02 5.52
CA ALA A 14 -2.14 -0.98 4.60
C ALA A 14 -3.42 -0.43 3.95
N ILE A 15 -4.29 0.24 4.70
CA ILE A 15 -5.51 0.87 4.16
C ILE A 15 -5.16 2.01 3.20
N ILE A 16 -4.21 2.88 3.57
CA ILE A 16 -3.74 3.98 2.72
C ILE A 16 -3.15 3.43 1.42
N ALA A 17 -2.30 2.40 1.49
CA ALA A 17 -1.73 1.74 0.31
C ALA A 17 -2.81 1.10 -0.56
N LEU A 18 -3.77 0.38 0.03
CA LEU A 18 -4.87 -0.26 -0.70
C LEU A 18 -5.70 0.76 -1.47
N ILE A 19 -6.11 1.85 -0.83
CA ILE A 19 -6.96 2.86 -1.49
C ILE A 19 -6.14 3.69 -2.46
N GLY A 20 -4.92 4.06 -2.10
CA GLY A 20 -4.09 4.99 -2.85
C GLY A 20 -3.38 4.38 -4.06
N TRP A 21 -2.96 3.12 -3.96
CA TRP A 21 -2.11 2.49 -4.97
C TRP A 21 -2.87 1.59 -5.93
N THR A 22 -3.92 0.92 -5.45
CA THR A 22 -4.70 -0.04 -6.26
C THR A 22 -5.29 0.59 -7.53
N PRO A 23 -5.85 1.82 -7.53
CA PRO A 23 -6.41 2.40 -8.75
C PRO A 23 -5.36 2.55 -9.85
N LEU A 24 -4.19 3.09 -9.52
CA LEU A 24 -3.11 3.28 -10.48
C LEU A 24 -2.57 1.94 -10.99
N LEU A 25 -2.26 1.01 -10.08
CA LEU A 25 -1.74 -0.31 -10.43
C LEU A 25 -2.74 -1.12 -11.26
N GLY A 26 -4.03 -1.02 -10.92
CA GLY A 26 -5.11 -1.67 -11.66
C GLY A 26 -5.23 -1.15 -13.09
N ILE A 27 -5.16 0.16 -13.29
CA ILE A 27 -5.16 0.77 -14.63
C ILE A 27 -3.94 0.29 -15.43
N ILE A 28 -2.75 0.37 -14.85
CA ILE A 28 -1.50 -0.06 -15.52
C ILE A 28 -1.59 -1.54 -15.90
N LEU A 29 -2.02 -2.40 -14.98
CA LEU A 29 -2.12 -3.83 -15.21
C LEU A 29 -3.12 -4.14 -16.31
N LEU A 30 -4.35 -3.63 -16.21
CA LEU A 30 -5.41 -3.86 -17.20
C LEU A 30 -5.03 -3.31 -18.57
N ALA A 31 -4.36 -2.15 -18.63
CA ALA A 31 -3.88 -1.56 -19.87
C ALA A 31 -2.79 -2.43 -20.50
N SER A 32 -1.86 -2.96 -19.69
CA SER A 32 -0.77 -3.82 -20.16
C SER A 32 -1.25 -5.14 -20.78
N ILE A 33 -2.40 -5.67 -20.35
CA ILE A 33 -2.99 -6.91 -20.87
C ILE A 33 -4.13 -6.65 -21.89
N GLY A 34 -4.34 -5.40 -22.29
CA GLY A 34 -5.36 -5.02 -23.28
C GLY A 34 -6.81 -5.16 -22.80
N LEU A 35 -7.04 -5.34 -21.49
CA LEU A 35 -8.37 -5.37 -20.88
C LEU A 35 -8.86 -3.99 -20.43
N TRP A 36 -8.04 -2.95 -20.61
CA TRP A 36 -8.47 -1.58 -20.35
C TRP A 36 -9.26 -1.03 -21.55
N PRO A 37 -10.47 -0.47 -21.32
CA PRO A 37 -11.36 -0.06 -22.41
C PRO A 37 -10.85 1.16 -23.20
N ASP A 38 -10.01 2.00 -22.57
CA ASP A 38 -9.46 3.20 -23.19
C ASP A 38 -8.14 2.87 -23.92
N PRO A 39 -8.03 3.11 -25.24
CA PRO A 39 -6.80 2.89 -25.99
C PRO A 39 -5.65 3.83 -25.60
N ASN A 40 -5.92 4.96 -24.95
CA ASN A 40 -4.89 5.87 -24.45
C ASN A 40 -5.19 6.32 -23.00
N PRO A 41 -4.94 5.43 -22.01
CA PRO A 41 -5.23 5.73 -20.62
C PRO A 41 -4.46 6.97 -20.14
N ASN A 42 -5.15 7.93 -19.52
CA ASN A 42 -4.54 9.08 -18.89
C ASN A 42 -4.69 9.05 -17.35
N PRO A 43 -3.84 8.30 -16.61
CA PRO A 43 -4.00 8.09 -15.18
C PRO A 43 -3.41 9.22 -14.30
N ILE A 44 -3.55 10.50 -14.68
CA ILE A 44 -3.04 11.62 -13.87
C ILE A 44 -3.67 11.64 -12.47
N GLY A 45 -4.99 11.49 -12.36
CA GLY A 45 -5.69 11.47 -11.07
C GLY A 45 -5.22 10.31 -10.16
N PRO A 46 -5.29 9.06 -10.63
CA PRO A 46 -4.72 7.90 -9.93
C PRO A 46 -3.22 8.05 -9.61
N GLY A 47 -2.45 8.67 -10.50
CA GLY A 47 -1.02 8.96 -10.32
C GLY A 47 -0.77 9.93 -9.17
N LEU A 48 -1.53 11.02 -9.08
CA LEU A 48 -1.47 11.97 -7.97
C LEU A 48 -1.89 11.34 -6.65
N LEU A 49 -2.97 10.54 -6.66
CA LEU A 49 -3.41 9.79 -5.49
C LEU A 49 -2.32 8.84 -4.98
N PHE A 50 -1.70 8.07 -5.88
CA PHE A 50 -0.57 7.20 -5.54
C PHE A 50 0.58 8.01 -4.92
N PHE A 51 1.00 9.09 -5.58
CA PHE A 51 2.13 9.91 -5.12
C PHE A 51 1.90 10.48 -3.71
N LEU A 52 0.72 11.08 -3.47
CA LEU A 52 0.38 11.68 -2.18
C LEU A 52 0.23 10.64 -1.06
N THR A 53 -0.24 9.44 -1.39
CA THR A 53 -0.44 8.36 -0.42
C THR A 53 0.81 7.49 -0.21
N PHE A 54 1.77 7.51 -1.13
CA PHE A 54 2.97 6.67 -1.09
C PHE A 54 3.79 6.88 0.17
N GLY A 55 4.17 8.12 0.47
CA GLY A 55 4.97 8.46 1.65
C GLY A 55 4.31 8.02 2.97
N PRO A 56 3.09 8.50 3.28
CA PRO A 56 2.38 8.13 4.51
C PRO A 56 2.16 6.61 4.65
N ALA A 57 1.83 5.92 3.55
CA ALA A 57 1.65 4.47 3.55
C ALA A 57 2.96 3.73 3.88
N VAL A 58 4.06 4.07 3.20
CA VAL A 58 5.38 3.44 3.41
C VAL A 58 5.86 3.66 4.85
N VAL A 59 5.72 4.88 5.37
CA VAL A 59 6.11 5.19 6.76
C VAL A 59 5.29 4.37 7.75
N CYS A 60 3.96 4.34 7.62
CA CYS A 60 3.10 3.60 8.53
C CYS A 60 3.34 2.09 8.46
N LEU A 61 3.49 1.52 7.26
CA LEU A 61 3.80 0.11 7.06
C LEU A 61 5.18 -0.24 7.62
N GLY A 62 6.21 0.55 7.32
CA GLY A 62 7.58 0.32 7.77
C GLY A 62 7.70 0.36 9.30
N LEU A 63 7.13 1.38 9.95
CA LEU A 63 7.11 1.48 11.40
C LEU A 63 6.29 0.35 12.04
N GLY A 64 5.15 -0.01 11.46
CA GLY A 64 4.33 -1.13 11.93
C GLY A 64 5.07 -2.47 11.86
N VAL A 65 5.79 -2.73 10.76
CA VAL A 65 6.64 -3.92 10.62
C VAL A 65 7.77 -3.92 11.64
N LEU A 66 8.46 -2.79 11.82
CA LEU A 66 9.54 -2.65 12.79
C LEU A 66 9.06 -2.90 14.23
N GLN A 67 7.88 -2.39 14.58
CA GLN A 67 7.28 -2.59 15.89
C GLN A 67 6.95 -4.07 16.15
N VAL A 68 6.37 -4.75 15.16
CA VAL A 68 6.08 -6.20 15.27
C VAL A 68 7.38 -7.00 15.37
N TRP A 69 8.41 -6.66 14.60
CA TRP A 69 9.69 -7.36 14.62
C TRP A 69 10.39 -7.23 15.99
N ARG A 70 10.43 -6.02 16.57
CA ARG A 70 10.97 -5.78 17.92
C ARG A 70 10.20 -6.54 19.00
N ALA A 71 8.87 -6.54 18.92
CA ALA A 71 8.03 -7.25 19.89
C ALA A 71 8.23 -8.78 19.83
N ARG A 72 8.56 -9.34 18.66
CA ARG A 72 8.91 -10.77 18.54
C ARG A 72 10.28 -11.08 19.16
N GLY A 73 11.27 -10.22 18.94
CA GLY A 73 12.61 -10.39 19.52
C GLY A 73 12.60 -10.39 21.06
N GLN A 74 11.74 -9.56 21.67
CA GLN A 74 11.57 -9.50 23.14
C GLN A 74 10.81 -10.69 23.73
N ARG A 75 10.08 -11.47 22.92
CA ARG A 75 9.35 -12.67 23.39
C ARG A 75 10.17 -13.95 23.29
N GLY A 76 11.29 -13.92 22.57
CA GLY A 76 12.22 -15.03 22.43
C GLY A 76 13.46 -14.93 23.33
N ALA A 77 13.55 -13.89 24.16
CA ALA A 77 14.55 -13.66 25.20
C ALA A 77 13.90 -13.81 26.57
#